data_AF-A0A926AL50-F1
#
_entry.id   AF-A0A926AL50-F1
#
_cell.length_a   1.000
_cell.length_b   1.000
_cell.length_c   1.000
_cell.angle_alpha   90.00
_cell.angle_beta   90.00
_cell.angle_gamma   90.00
#
_symmetry.space_group_name_H-M   'P 1'
#
loop_
_entity.id
_entity.type
_entity.pdbx_description
1 polymer ?
#
loop_
_entity_poly.entity_id
_entity_poly.type
_entity_poly.pdbx_seq_one_letter_code
_entity_poly.pdbx_strand_id
1 'polypeptide(L)'
;MTKLSVNVNKIATLRNTRSIGIPGVLRCARICLDAGAHGITVHPRPDERHIRPGDVRDLARLLRDEYPSAEFNIEGNPFHAYMDLVAEIRPTQATLVPDDPNQSTSDHGWNL
;
A
#
# COMPACT_ATOMS: atom_id res chain seq x y z
N MET A 1 -13.73 -18.70 2.14
CA MET A 1 -14.20 -17.56 2.96
C MET A 1 -13.60 -16.28 2.41
N THR A 2 -14.32 -15.16 2.52
CA THR A 2 -13.83 -13.84 2.11
C THR A 2 -12.66 -13.40 3.00
N LYS A 3 -11.59 -12.85 2.39
CA LYS A 3 -10.44 -12.28 3.10
C LYS A 3 -10.51 -10.75 3.12
N LEU A 4 -10.03 -10.15 4.21
CA LEU A 4 -9.93 -8.69 4.36
C LEU A 4 -8.47 -8.26 4.23
N SER A 5 -8.15 -7.40 3.26
CA SER A 5 -6.87 -6.68 3.21
C SER A 5 -7.11 -5.21 3.51
N VAL A 6 -6.42 -4.66 4.53
CA VAL A 6 -6.68 -3.30 4.99
C VAL A 6 -5.78 -2.32 4.22
N ASN A 7 -6.41 -1.36 3.55
CA ASN A 7 -5.69 -0.29 2.87
C ASN A 7 -5.26 0.80 3.87
N VAL A 8 -3.94 1.01 4.01
CA VAL A 8 -3.37 1.94 5.00
C VAL A 8 -3.00 3.32 4.44
N ASN A 9 -3.43 3.65 3.21
CA ASN A 9 -3.09 4.93 2.55
C ASN A 9 -3.51 6.15 3.38
N LYS A 10 -4.68 6.12 4.02
CA LYS A 10 -5.18 7.27 4.79
C LYS A 10 -4.42 7.52 6.09
N ILE A 11 -3.77 6.50 6.66
CA ILE A 11 -2.84 6.68 7.77
C ILE A 11 -1.62 7.48 7.29
N ALA A 12 -1.09 7.14 6.12
CA ALA A 12 0.02 7.88 5.52
C ALA A 12 -0.39 9.31 5.12
N THR A 13 -1.61 9.53 4.61
CA THR A 13 -2.15 10.87 4.40
C THR A 13 -2.12 11.70 5.68
N LEU A 14 -2.65 11.16 6.79
CA LEU A 14 -2.67 11.88 8.07
C LEU A 14 -1.25 12.14 8.58
N ARG A 15 -0.35 11.15 8.49
CA ARG A 15 1.07 11.31 8.83
C ARG A 15 1.72 12.43 8.04
N ASN A 16 1.52 12.47 6.73
CA ASN A 16 2.21 13.43 5.85
C ASN A 16 1.79 14.89 6.10
N THR A 17 0.69 15.13 6.83
CA THR A 17 0.32 16.50 7.25
C THR A 17 1.33 17.13 8.21
N ARG A 18 2.17 16.32 8.88
CA ARG A 18 3.19 16.79 9.83
C ARG A 18 4.47 15.94 9.79
N SER A 19 5.63 16.59 9.87
CA SER A 19 6.94 15.90 9.88
C SER A 19 7.33 15.29 11.25
N ILE A 20 6.35 14.75 11.99
CA ILE A 20 6.57 14.12 13.30
C ILE A 20 6.51 12.58 13.25
N GLY A 21 6.18 12.02 12.07
CA GLY A 21 6.12 10.56 11.87
C GLY A 21 4.93 9.85 12.52
N ILE A 22 3.95 10.60 13.04
CA ILE A 22 2.76 10.08 13.72
C ILE A 22 1.50 10.55 12.97
N PRO A 23 0.53 9.64 12.70
CA PRO A 23 0.54 8.21 13.01
C PRO A 23 1.56 7.41 12.17
N GLY A 24 2.17 6.40 12.77
CA GLY A 24 3.13 5.54 12.08
C GLY A 24 2.41 4.45 11.26
N VAL A 25 2.68 4.37 9.95
CA VAL A 25 2.07 3.39 9.03
C VAL A 25 2.28 1.96 9.53
N LEU A 26 3.52 1.58 9.89
CA LEU A 26 3.84 0.24 10.39
C LEU A 26 3.08 -0.10 11.67
N ARG A 27 2.99 0.85 12.61
CA ARG A 27 2.26 0.63 13.86
C ARG A 27 0.78 0.35 13.59
N CYS A 28 0.16 1.12 12.70
CA CYS A 28 -1.23 0.88 12.35
C CYS A 28 -1.43 -0.42 11.55
N ALA A 29 -0.49 -0.80 10.68
CA ALA A 29 -0.53 -2.07 9.99
C ALA A 29 -0.49 -3.27 10.97
N ARG A 30 0.39 -3.24 11.99
CA ARG A 30 0.41 -4.25 13.06
C ARG A 30 -0.95 -4.36 13.76
N ILE A 31 -1.53 -3.22 14.15
CA ILE A 31 -2.86 -3.20 14.80
C ILE A 31 -3.93 -3.86 13.91
N CYS A 32 -3.92 -3.60 12.60
CA CYS A 32 -4.86 -4.25 11.68
C CYS A 32 -4.65 -5.77 11.60
N LEU A 33 -3.40 -6.23 11.53
CA LEU A 33 -3.05 -7.64 11.45
C LEU A 33 -3.36 -8.38 12.75
N ASP A 34 -3.01 -7.80 13.89
CA ASP A 34 -3.33 -8.32 15.23
C ASP A 34 -4.84 -8.41 15.47
N ALA A 35 -5.62 -7.53 14.84
CA ALA A 35 -7.08 -7.54 14.86
C ALA A 35 -7.71 -8.54 13.86
N GLY A 36 -6.91 -9.29 13.10
CA GLY A 36 -7.39 -10.35 12.21
C GLY A 36 -7.49 -9.97 10.73
N ALA A 37 -6.85 -8.88 10.28
CA ALA A 37 -6.69 -8.64 8.85
C ALA A 37 -5.85 -9.75 8.20
N HIS A 38 -6.23 -10.13 6.98
CA HIS A 38 -5.54 -11.18 6.21
C HIS A 38 -4.42 -10.62 5.33
N GLY A 39 -4.30 -9.29 5.27
CA GLY A 39 -3.31 -8.62 4.44
C GLY A 39 -3.33 -7.11 4.64
N ILE A 40 -2.32 -6.47 4.06
CA ILE A 40 -2.20 -5.02 3.98
C ILE A 40 -2.19 -4.62 2.52
N THR A 41 -2.90 -3.53 2.22
CA THR A 41 -2.91 -2.92 0.90
C THR A 41 -2.31 -1.51 0.96
N VAL A 42 -1.53 -1.16 -0.05
CA VAL A 42 -1.00 0.20 -0.26
C VAL A 42 -1.08 0.61 -1.71
N HIS A 43 -1.19 1.91 -1.96
CA HIS A 43 -1.09 2.48 -3.30
C HIS A 43 -0.02 3.59 -3.29
N PRO A 44 1.24 3.30 -3.62
CA PRO A 44 2.27 4.32 -3.80
C PRO A 44 1.99 5.10 -5.09
N ARG A 45 1.54 6.35 -4.97
CA ARG A 45 1.36 7.27 -6.10
C ARG A 45 2.73 7.85 -6.51
N PRO A 46 2.95 8.19 -7.79
CA PRO A 46 4.20 8.81 -8.25
C PRO A 46 4.56 10.13 -7.54
N ASP A 47 3.56 10.87 -7.08
CA ASP A 47 3.73 12.15 -6.37
C ASP A 47 3.90 12.00 -4.85
N GLU A 48 3.93 10.76 -4.35
CA GLU A 48 4.12 10.44 -2.93
C GLU A 48 3.13 11.12 -1.97
N ARG A 49 1.92 11.47 -2.44
CA ARG A 49 0.94 12.22 -1.63
C ARG A 49 0.49 11.49 -0.35
N HIS A 50 0.61 10.17 -0.28
CA HIS A 50 0.34 9.36 0.92
C HIS A 50 1.46 8.37 1.22
N ILE A 51 1.33 7.16 0.69
CA ILE A 51 2.34 6.10 0.82
C ILE A 51 3.56 6.49 -0.01
N ARG A 52 4.73 6.41 0.62
CA ARG A 52 6.03 6.62 -0.02
C ARG A 52 6.70 5.29 -0.35
N PRO A 53 7.64 5.22 -1.30
CA PRO A 53 8.38 3.98 -1.57
C PRO A 53 9.07 3.37 -0.34
N GLY A 54 9.49 4.20 0.62
CA GLY A 54 10.03 3.74 1.91
C GLY A 54 9.01 2.94 2.73
N ASP A 55 7.76 3.39 2.79
CA ASP A 55 6.69 2.70 3.51
C ASP A 55 6.42 1.31 2.94
N VAL A 56 6.47 1.18 1.62
CA VAL A 56 6.27 -0.09 0.92
C VAL A 56 7.36 -1.10 1.28
N ARG A 57 8.62 -0.66 1.28
CA ARG A 57 9.77 -1.50 1.67
C ARG A 57 9.70 -1.92 3.14
N ASP A 58 9.32 -0.99 4.02
CA ASP A 58 9.17 -1.29 5.44
C ASP A 58 8.02 -2.26 5.71
N LEU A 59 6.88 -2.09 5.05
CA LEU A 59 5.74 -3.01 5.15
C LEU A 59 6.08 -4.39 4.59
N ALA A 60 6.81 -4.47 3.47
CA ALA A 60 7.26 -5.74 2.93
C ALA A 60 8.18 -6.50 3.91
N ARG A 61 9.08 -5.79 4.60
CA ARG A 61 9.90 -6.38 5.67
C ARG A 61 9.04 -6.85 6.84
N LEU A 62 8.14 -6.00 7.34
CA LEU A 62 7.23 -6.33 8.43
C LEU A 62 6.40 -7.58 8.14
N LEU A 63 5.77 -7.68 6.97
CA LEU A 63 4.93 -8.82 6.62
C LEU A 63 5.75 -10.11 6.51
N ARG A 64 6.93 -10.05 5.88
CA ARG A 64 7.82 -11.21 5.77
C ARG A 64 8.32 -11.69 7.13
N ASP A 65 8.71 -10.76 7.99
CA ASP A 65 9.44 -11.09 9.23
C ASP A 65 8.48 -11.37 10.41
N GLU A 66 7.30 -10.74 10.44
CA GLU A 66 6.37 -10.80 11.59
C GLU A 66 5.01 -11.46 11.24
N TYR A 67 4.52 -11.37 10.00
CA TYR A 67 3.19 -11.85 9.60
C TYR A 67 3.22 -12.69 8.31
N PRO A 68 3.95 -13.82 8.27
CA PRO A 68 4.24 -14.55 7.02
C PRO A 68 3.00 -15.16 6.35
N SER A 69 1.87 -15.25 7.05
CA SER A 69 0.59 -15.72 6.50
C SER A 69 -0.27 -14.59 5.89
N ALA A 70 0.09 -13.33 6.12
CA ALA A 70 -0.63 -12.18 5.61
C ALA A 70 -0.18 -11.82 4.18
N GLU A 71 -1.14 -11.46 3.34
CA GLU A 71 -0.88 -11.09 1.96
C GLU A 71 -0.48 -9.62 1.84
N PHE A 72 0.51 -9.32 1.00
CA PHE A 72 0.81 -7.93 0.63
C PHE A 72 0.21 -7.61 -0.74
N ASN A 73 -0.63 -6.58 -0.80
CA ASN A 73 -1.18 -6.06 -2.04
C ASN A 73 -0.63 -4.66 -2.31
N ILE A 74 -0.06 -4.45 -3.49
CA ILE A 74 0.37 -3.13 -3.96
C ILE A 74 -0.53 -2.76 -5.13
N GLU A 75 -1.19 -1.61 -5.04
CA GLU A 75 -1.98 -1.01 -6.11
C GLU A 75 -1.13 0.00 -6.89
N GLY A 76 -1.31 0.08 -8.20
CA GLY A 76 -0.74 1.17 -8.99
C GLY A 76 -0.96 1.05 -10.49
N ASN A 77 -0.60 2.12 -11.19
CA ASN A 77 -0.70 2.19 -12.64
C ASN A 77 0.57 1.59 -13.29
N PRO A 78 0.45 0.54 -14.13
CA PRO A 78 1.59 -0.16 -14.73
C PRO A 78 2.41 0.68 -15.71
N PHE A 79 1.88 1.82 -16.18
CA PHE A 79 2.56 2.71 -17.12
C PHE A 79 3.47 3.76 -16.45
N HIS A 80 3.68 3.65 -15.14
CA HIS A 80 4.54 4.55 -14.35
C HIS A 80 5.60 3.75 -13.58
N ALA A 81 6.24 4.36 -12.58
CA ALA A 81 7.28 3.72 -11.75
C ALA A 81 6.80 2.54 -10.87
N TYR A 82 5.53 2.17 -10.95
CA TYR A 82 4.94 1.09 -10.15
C TYR A 82 5.55 -0.28 -10.44
N MET A 83 5.83 -0.60 -11.70
CA MET A 83 6.32 -1.95 -12.07
C MET A 83 7.70 -2.26 -11.50
N ASP A 84 8.58 -1.26 -11.40
CA ASP A 84 9.89 -1.41 -10.78
C ASP A 84 9.76 -1.77 -9.29
N LEU A 85 8.82 -1.13 -8.60
CA LEU A 85 8.54 -1.39 -7.19
C LEU A 85 7.93 -2.79 -6.99
N VAL A 86 7.02 -3.23 -7.88
CA VAL A 86 6.49 -4.60 -7.84
C VAL A 86 7.60 -5.63 -8.07
N ALA A 87 8.50 -5.39 -9.03
CA ALA A 87 9.61 -6.29 -9.32
C ALA A 87 10.60 -6.39 -8.14
N GLU A 88 10.86 -5.26 -7.46
CA GLU A 88 11.68 -5.19 -6.25
C GLU A 88 11.04 -5.97 -5.09
N ILE A 89 9.77 -5.68 -4.79
CA ILE A 89 9.10 -6.14 -3.56
C ILE A 89 8.55 -7.56 -3.69
N ARG A 90 8.13 -7.97 -4.90
CA ARG A 90 7.42 -9.22 -5.16
C ARG A 90 6.23 -9.43 -4.20
N PRO A 91 5.26 -8.50 -4.19
CA PRO A 91 4.09 -8.63 -3.32
C PRO A 91 3.28 -9.88 -3.66
N THR A 92 2.47 -10.36 -2.71
CA THR A 92 1.54 -11.47 -2.95
C THR A 92 0.55 -11.15 -4.06
N GLN A 93 0.10 -9.90 -4.13
CA GLN A 93 -0.80 -9.40 -5.16
C GLN A 93 -0.33 -8.05 -5.68
N ALA A 94 -0.45 -7.86 -7.00
CA ALA A 94 -0.25 -6.60 -7.69
C ALA A 94 -1.59 -6.20 -8.34
N THR A 95 -2.19 -5.11 -7.89
CA THR A 95 -3.49 -4.62 -8.39
C THR A 95 -3.27 -3.46 -9.35
N LEU A 96 -3.58 -3.68 -10.63
CA LEU A 96 -3.39 -2.67 -11.67
C LEU A 96 -4.59 -1.73 -11.74
N VAL A 97 -4.35 -0.43 -11.64
CA VAL A 97 -5.40 0.60 -11.75
C VAL A 97 -5.06 1.62 -12.84
N PRO A 98 -6.04 2.12 -13.62
CA PRO A 98 -5.80 3.01 -14.77
C PRO A 98 -5.62 4.49 -14.39
N ASP A 99 -5.50 4.81 -13.10
CA ASP A 99 -5.57 6.18 -12.62
C ASP A 99 -4.51 7.11 -13.22
N ASP A 100 -4.93 8.32 -13.57
CA ASP A 100 -4.03 9.41 -13.99
C ASP A 100 -3.20 9.93 -12.79
N PRO A 101 -1.94 10.36 -12.99
CA PRO A 101 -1.14 10.96 -11.92
C PRO A 101 -1.81 12.12 -11.19
N ASN A 102 -2.63 12.92 -11.89
CA ASN A 102 -3.31 14.09 -11.34
C ASN A 102 -4.67 13.75 -10.69
N GLN A 103 -5.15 12.52 -10.84
CA GLN A 103 -6.44 12.09 -10.30
C GLN A 103 -6.40 12.03 -8.78
N SER A 104 -7.45 12.53 -8.10
CA SER A 104 -7.48 12.61 -6.63
C SER A 104 -7.60 11.25 -5.94
N THR A 105 -8.39 10.33 -6.53
CA THR A 105 -8.61 8.95 -6.11
C THR A 105 -9.10 8.12 -7.31
N SER A 106 -8.86 6.81 -7.34
CA SER A 106 -9.41 5.90 -8.35
C SER A 106 -10.93 6.03 -8.42
N ASP A 107 -11.47 6.24 -9.63
CA ASP A 107 -12.92 6.46 -9.86
C ASP A 107 -13.47 5.67 -11.07
N HIS A 108 -12.61 4.95 -11.81
CA HIS A 108 -12.98 4.10 -12.94
C HIS A 108 -12.06 2.87 -13.03
N GLY A 109 -12.52 1.85 -13.76
CA GLY A 109 -11.75 0.66 -14.11
C GLY A 109 -11.16 0.73 -15.52
N TRP A 110 -10.44 -0.32 -15.92
CA TRP A 110 -9.86 -0.43 -17.26
C TRP A 110 -10.93 -0.46 -18.36
N ASN A 111 -10.65 0.23 -19.48
CA ASN A 111 -11.35 0.03 -20.74
C ASN A 111 -10.56 -0.99 -21.57
N LEU A 112 -11.13 -2.17 -21.78
CA LEU A 112 -10.47 -3.33 -22.41
C LEU A 112 -10.50 -3.29 -23.93
#